data_AF-A0A9P9E2Q1-F1
#
_entry.id   AF-A0A9P9E2Q1-F1
#
_cell.length_a   1.000
_cell.length_b   1.000
_cell.length_c   1.000
_cell.angle_alpha   90.00
_cell.angle_beta   90.00
_cell.angle_gamma   90.00
#
_symmetry.space_group_name_H-M   'P 1'
#
loop_
_entity.id
_entity.type
_entity.pdbx_description
1 polymer ?
#
loop_
_entity_poly.entity_id
_entity_poly.type
_entity_poly.pdbx_seq_one_letter_code
_entity_poly.pdbx_strand_id
1 'polypeptide(L)' 'MQDFRRLANYFIICAEELYNELIYRFELHFDLSKIKDDIINTQPGYSFIIHPDNSFKNIYKDLLVQAYIFCTGKLAK' A
#
# COMPACT_ATOMS: atom_id res chain seq x y z
N MET A 1 -10.12 -25.30 16.17
CA MET A 1 -9.75 -23.89 16.44
C MET A 1 -8.30 -23.57 16.06
N GLN A 2 -7.32 -24.44 16.34
CA GLN A 2 -5.92 -24.20 15.93
C GLN A 2 -5.75 -24.16 14.40
N ASP A 3 -6.42 -25.05 13.66
CA ASP A 3 -6.30 -25.10 12.19
C ASP A 3 -6.89 -23.87 11.49
N PHE A 4 -7.99 -23.32 12.02
CA PHE A 4 -8.58 -22.07 11.52
C PHE A 4 -7.62 -20.88 11.70
N ARG A 5 -6.95 -20.81 12.86
CA ARG A 5 -5.92 -19.79 13.11
C ARG A 5 -4.71 -19.99 12.19
N ARG A 6 -4.34 -21.25 11.90
CA ARG A 6 -3.25 -21.55 10.96
C ARG A 6 -3.58 -21.08 9.54
N LEU A 7 -4.82 -21.26 9.10
CA LEU A 7 -5.28 -20.78 7.80
C LEU A 7 -5.26 -19.25 7.72
N ALA A 8 -5.79 -18.55 8.72
CA ALA A 8 -5.74 -17.10 8.76
C ALA A 8 -4.29 -16.58 8.75
N ASN A 9 -3.41 -17.17 9.55
CA ASN A 9 -1.99 -16.80 9.59
C ASN A 9 -1.29 -17.01 8.24
N TYR A 10 -1.61 -18.10 7.53
CA TYR A 10 -1.06 -18.34 6.19
C TYR A 10 -1.39 -17.18 5.24
N PHE A 11 -2.65 -16.74 5.19
CA PHE A 11 -3.03 -15.62 4.33
C PHE A 11 -2.41 -14.29 4.75
N ILE A 12 -2.24 -14.05 6.06
CA ILE A 12 -1.55 -12.86 6.56
C ILE A 12 -0.10 -12.84 6.06
N ILE A 13 0.62 -13.94 6.21
CA ILE A 13 2.02 -14.05 5.75
C ILE A 13 2.10 -13.82 4.23
N CYS A 14 1.25 -14.47 3.44
CA CYS A 14 1.24 -14.27 1.99
C CYS A 14 0.92 -12.82 1.61
N ALA A 15 0.01 -12.15 2.33
CA ALA A 15 -0.32 -10.75 2.09
C ALA A 15 0.86 -9.83 2.42
N GLU A 16 1.58 -10.10 3.51
CA GLU A 16 2.79 -9.35 3.90
C GLU A 16 3.93 -9.53 2.88
N GLU A 17 4.13 -10.75 2.39
CA GLU A 17 5.13 -11.04 1.35
C GLU A 17 4.82 -10.31 0.04
N LEU A 18 3.56 -10.40 -0.42
CA LEU A 18 3.09 -9.70 -1.62
C LEU A 18 3.17 -8.18 -1.46
N TYR A 19 2.79 -7.65 -0.29
CA TYR A 19 2.90 -6.23 0.02
C TYR A 19 4.35 -5.76 -0.11
N ASN A 20 5.29 -6.48 0.50
CA ASN A 20 6.71 -6.15 0.45
C ASN A 20 7.27 -6.16 -0.98
N GLU A 21 6.77 -7.06 -1.84
CA GLU A 21 7.16 -7.10 -3.25
C GLU A 21 6.58 -5.90 -4.02
N LEU A 22 5.28 -5.66 -3.91
CA LEU A 22 4.57 -4.58 -4.61
C LEU A 22 5.08 -3.20 -4.23
N ILE A 23 5.51 -3.04 -2.97
CA ILE A 23 6.02 -1.78 -2.45
C ILE A 23 7.53 -1.62 -2.68
N TYR A 24 8.19 -2.55 -3.39
CA TYR A 24 9.64 -2.55 -3.58
C TYR A 24 10.42 -2.49 -2.25
N ARG A 25 9.88 -3.12 -1.20
CA ARG A 25 10.39 -3.10 0.18
C ARG A 25 10.50 -1.69 0.79
N PHE A 26 9.80 -0.71 0.21
CA PHE A 26 9.66 0.62 0.78
C PHE A 26 8.72 0.61 1.99
N GLU A 27 9.11 1.30 3.05
CA GLU A 27 8.29 1.43 4.24
C GLU A 27 7.29 2.57 4.05
N LEU A 28 6.02 2.22 3.82
CA LEU A 28 4.94 3.21 3.81
C LEU A 28 4.59 3.61 5.23
N HIS A 29 4.97 4.82 5.63
CA HIS A 29 4.44 5.44 6.84
C HIS A 29 3.09 6.08 6.54
N PHE A 30 2.03 5.28 6.53
CA PHE A 30 0.66 5.80 6.45
C PHE A 30 -0.19 5.23 7.60
N ASP A 31 -0.82 6.14 8.32
CA ASP A 31 -1.70 5.80 9.44
C ASP A 31 -3.11 5.58 8.89
N LEU A 32 -3.49 4.30 8.76
CA LEU A 32 -4.81 3.89 8.28
C LEU A 32 -5.96 4.57 9.05
N SER A 33 -5.77 4.89 10.34
CA SER A 33 -6.79 5.55 11.16
C SER A 33 -7.03 7.01 10.78
N LYS A 34 -6.09 7.63 10.06
CA LYS A 34 -6.17 9.02 9.60
C LYS A 34 -6.69 9.14 8.17
N ILE A 35 -6.89 8.02 7.46
CA ILE A 35 -7.48 8.04 6.12
C ILE A 35 -8.92 8.54 6.24
N LYS A 36 -9.20 9.60 5.51
CA LYS A 36 -10.56 10.10 5.34
C LYS A 36 -11.20 9.46 4.12
N ASP A 37 -12.41 8.95 4.31
CA ASP A 37 -13.28 8.56 3.23
C ASP A 37 -14.67 9.17 3.45
N ASP A 38 -15.14 9.91 2.46
CA ASP A 38 -16.48 10.46 2.41
C ASP A 38 -17.43 9.43 1.77
N ILE A 39 -17.80 8.41 2.54
CA ILE A 39 -18.57 7.24 2.08
C ILE A 39 -19.98 7.64 1.59
N ILE A 40 -20.50 8.79 2.05
CA ILE A 40 -21.78 9.34 1.62
C ILE A 40 -21.67 10.17 0.33
N ASN A 41 -20.45 10.38 -0.18
CA ASN A 41 -20.23 11.14 -1.40
C ASN A 41 -20.67 10.34 -2.62
N THR A 42 -21.73 10.81 -3.27
CA THR A 42 -22.28 10.21 -4.49
C THR A 42 -21.76 10.86 -5.77
N GLN A 43 -20.77 11.77 -5.68
CA GLN A 43 -20.20 12.41 -6.86
C GLN A 43 -19.42 11.39 -7.70
N PRO A 44 -19.72 11.27 -9.01
CA PRO A 44 -18.96 10.42 -9.89
C PRO A 44 -17.47 10.77 -9.90
N GLY A 45 -16.62 9.76 -9.74
CA GLY A 45 -15.16 9.93 -9.75
C GLY A 45 -14.53 10.29 -8.42
N TYR A 46 -15.32 10.47 -7.35
CA TYR A 46 -14.76 10.55 -6.00
C TYR A 46 -14.10 9.22 -5.60
N SER A 47 -12.95 9.32 -4.92
CA SER A 47 -12.24 8.20 -4.31
C SER A 47 -11.45 8.73 -3.12
N PHE A 48 -11.38 7.98 -2.02
CA PHE A 48 -10.51 8.31 -0.90
C PHE A 48 -9.04 8.47 -1.32
N ILE A 49 -8.61 7.84 -2.43
CA ILE A 49 -7.25 7.99 -2.98
C ILE A 49 -6.95 9.43 -3.39
N ILE A 50 -7.95 10.14 -3.92
CA ILE A 50 -7.82 11.53 -4.36
C ILE A 50 -8.25 12.54 -3.29
N HIS A 51 -8.66 12.07 -2.10
CA HIS A 51 -9.03 12.94 -1.01
C HIS A 51 -7.82 13.79 -0.57
N PRO A 52 -7.95 15.13 -0.50
CA PRO A 52 -6.82 16.03 -0.28
C PRO A 52 -6.10 15.75 1.05
N ASP A 53 -6.84 15.38 2.10
CA ASP A 53 -6.26 15.10 3.42
C ASP A 53 -5.42 13.81 3.47
N ASN A 54 -5.58 12.89 2.50
CA ASN A 54 -4.90 11.59 2.56
C ASN A 54 -3.50 11.59 1.96
N SER A 55 -3.13 12.63 1.21
CA SER A 55 -1.77 12.81 0.64
C SER A 55 -1.21 11.63 -0.18
N PHE A 56 -2.05 10.69 -0.64
CA PHE A 56 -1.61 9.50 -1.38
C PHE A 56 -0.82 9.85 -2.64
N LYS A 57 -1.12 10.97 -3.28
CA LYS A 57 -0.39 11.44 -4.47
C LYS A 57 1.11 11.61 -4.22
N ASN A 58 1.51 12.06 -3.02
CA ASN A 58 2.91 12.22 -2.66
C ASN A 58 3.53 10.85 -2.39
N ILE A 59 2.83 10.00 -1.63
CA ILE A 59 3.25 8.63 -1.34
C ILE A 59 3.49 7.83 -2.64
N TYR A 60 2.60 7.94 -3.63
CA TYR A 60 2.76 7.29 -4.92
C TYR A 60 4.00 7.79 -5.68
N LYS A 61 4.34 9.07 -5.59
CA LYS A 61 5.57 9.60 -6.21
C LYS A 61 6.80 9.01 -5.54
N ASP A 62 6.83 8.96 -4.21
CA ASP A 62 7.94 8.37 -3.46
C ASP A 62 8.11 6.90 -3.81
N LEU A 63 7.01 6.16 -3.90
CA LEU A 63 7.01 4.77 -4.34
C LEU A 63 7.56 4.59 -5.77
N LEU A 64 7.20 5.46 -6.71
CA LEU A 64 7.73 5.41 -8.08
C LEU A 64 9.24 5.67 -8.12
N VAL A 65 9.74 6.60 -7.30
CA VAL A 65 11.18 6.85 -7.16
C VAL A 65 11.88 5.61 -6.60
N GLN A 66 11.30 4.96 -5.58
CA GLN A 66 11.84 3.72 -5.02
C GLN A 66 11.84 2.58 -6.02
N ALA A 67 10.76 2.42 -6.79
CA ALA A 67 10.67 1.44 -7.87
C ALA A 67 11.80 1.64 -8.89
N TYR A 68 12.06 2.88 -9.29
CA TYR A 68 13.16 3.22 -10.20
C TYR A 68 14.52 2.85 -9.60
N ILE A 69 14.80 3.23 -8.35
CA ILE A 69 16.06 2.92 -7.66
C ILE A 69 16.25 1.40 -7.54
N PHE A 70 15.19 0.68 -7.14
CA PHE A 70 15.23 -0.77 -6.96
C PHE A 70 15.50 -1.49 -8.29
N CYS A 71 14.84 -1.08 -9.37
CA CYS A 71 15.02 -1.67 -10.69
C CYS A 71 16.39 -1.33 -11.30
N THR A 72 16.85 -0.09 -11.20
CA THR A 72 18.17 0.32 -11.71
C THR A 72 19.33 -0.28 -10.91
N GLY A 73 19.19 -0.38 -9.59
CA GLY A 73 20.16 -1.07 -8.72
C GLY A 73 20.26 -2.58 -8.97
N LYS A 74 19.17 -3.21 -9.46
CA LYS A 74 19.19 -4.60 -9.95
C LYS A 74 19.87 -4.75 -11.32
N LEU A 75 19.83 -3.72 -12.17
CA LEU A 75 20.43 -3.75 -13.51
C LEU A 75 21.94 -3.45 -13.51
N ALA A 76 22.48 -2.89 -12.42
CA ALA A 76 23.90 -2.61 -12.24
C ALA A 76 24.70 -3.76 -11.57
N LYS A 77 24.07 -4.92 -11.35
CA LYS A 77 24.69 -6.13 -10.78
C LYS A 77 24.78 -7.24 -11.81
#